data_AF-U2X9B2-F1
#
_entry.id   AF-U2X9B2-F1
#
_cell.length_a   1.000
_cell.length_b   1.000
_cell.length_c   1.000
_cell.angle_alpha   90.00
_cell.angle_beta   90.00
_cell.angle_gamma   90.00
#
_symmetry.space_group_name_H-M   'P 1'
#
loop_
_entity.id
_entity.type
_entity.pdbx_description
1 polymer ?
#
loop_
_entity_poly.entity_id
_entity_poly.type
_entity_poly.pdbx_seq_one_letter_code
_entity_poly.pdbx_strand_id
1 'polypeptide(L)'
;MALLSSIRFTQTRKERNAVLKALLIFPFLIVLTAYHSLQTNTKAFTRADQTTELEEYRRMPQTIKADLRYRIQSYDISLHGSRAVVRVALSQLETNRPTFQLYHLYPLHSIEADHQPVKFTRNGDLVTVWLPKRTSTLTFSYEIVDTALIPYTNGRIVLLADRAWYPKRRASHMYQAYEYQVAGTRAWDGAFTDQFVPNETYTFTLNVDGDVLFCNVPKRGTVYRGKAQAVTLIKGQGHQLVDQGYEITYPADWPHMAERAPTVIHQMEKTFRHVQQIASTAVSSLPNKIVFSSSGLSSFMAHDHLVYNTNFFSIGTYHMERDYYEKMLRLSVPPKGSRIMYNEWISLATRWLMQKQ
;
A
#
# COMPACT_ATOMS: atom_id res chain seq x y z
N MET A 1 40.02 -9.08 -11.75
CA MET A 1 41.37 -9.45 -11.25
C MET A 1 41.71 -10.91 -11.57
N ALA A 2 40.92 -11.90 -11.16
CA ALA A 2 41.20 -13.33 -11.43
C ALA A 2 41.39 -13.71 -12.92
N LEU A 3 40.57 -13.17 -13.84
CA LEU A 3 40.66 -13.41 -15.30
C LEU A 3 41.89 -12.78 -15.98
N LEU A 4 42.41 -11.68 -15.42
CA LEU A 4 43.64 -11.04 -15.89
C LEU A 4 44.87 -11.85 -15.44
N SER A 5 44.80 -12.43 -14.24
CA SER A 5 45.84 -13.32 -13.70
C SER A 5 45.93 -14.64 -14.46
N SER A 6 44.82 -15.17 -15.00
CA SER A 6 44.82 -16.42 -15.77
C SER A 6 45.54 -16.34 -17.12
N ILE A 7 45.72 -15.15 -17.71
CA ILE A 7 46.50 -14.97 -18.96
C ILE A 7 47.96 -15.38 -18.77
N ARG A 8 48.52 -15.21 -17.56
CA ARG A 8 49.90 -15.61 -17.23
C ARG A 8 50.08 -17.13 -17.10
N PHE A 9 48.99 -17.88 -16.93
CA PHE A 9 49.01 -19.33 -16.71
C PHE A 9 48.51 -20.16 -17.90
N THR A 10 48.00 -19.54 -18.97
CA THR A 10 47.61 -20.27 -20.18
C THR A 10 48.84 -20.68 -20.98
N GLN A 11 48.99 -21.99 -21.24
CA GLN A 11 50.17 -22.55 -21.90
C GLN A 11 50.02 -22.61 -23.42
N THR A 12 48.79 -22.56 -23.96
CA THR A 12 48.55 -22.67 -25.40
C THR A 12 47.91 -21.42 -26.02
N ARG A 13 48.20 -21.19 -27.32
CA ARG A 13 47.67 -20.03 -28.09
C ARG A 13 46.14 -20.06 -28.20
N LYS A 14 45.52 -21.25 -28.15
CA LYS A 14 44.06 -21.45 -28.16
C LYS A 14 43.42 -21.03 -26.84
N GLU A 15 43.99 -21.42 -25.70
CA GLU A 15 43.52 -21.00 -24.37
C GLU A 15 43.62 -19.48 -24.18
N ARG A 16 44.74 -18.88 -24.60
CA ARG A 16 44.92 -17.43 -24.51
C ARG A 16 43.87 -16.66 -25.31
N ASN A 17 43.53 -17.14 -26.51
CA ASN A 17 42.45 -16.57 -27.32
C ASN A 17 41.06 -16.77 -26.70
N ALA A 18 40.82 -17.90 -26.03
CA ALA A 18 39.56 -18.13 -25.32
C ALA A 18 39.41 -17.20 -24.10
N VAL A 19 40.47 -17.01 -23.31
CA VAL A 19 40.48 -16.08 -22.16
C VAL A 19 40.31 -14.62 -22.62
N LEU A 20 40.96 -14.23 -23.73
CA LEU A 20 40.78 -12.89 -24.32
C LEU A 20 39.36 -12.66 -24.83
N LYS A 21 38.75 -13.64 -25.51
CA LYS A 21 37.34 -13.58 -25.93
C LYS A 21 36.41 -13.48 -24.72
N ALA A 22 36.65 -14.27 -23.68
CA ALA A 22 35.88 -14.20 -22.44
C ALA A 22 35.99 -12.82 -21.78
N LEU A 23 37.20 -12.25 -21.69
CA LEU A 23 37.44 -10.90 -21.14
C LEU A 23 36.74 -9.79 -21.92
N LEU A 24 36.56 -9.94 -23.23
CA LEU A 24 35.82 -8.98 -24.06
C LEU A 24 34.30 -9.15 -23.93
N ILE A 25 33.81 -10.38 -23.78
CA ILE A 25 32.38 -10.70 -23.75
C ILE A 25 31.78 -10.49 -22.35
N PHE A 26 32.50 -10.82 -21.28
CA PHE A 26 31.98 -10.77 -19.90
C PHE A 26 31.51 -9.38 -19.45
N PRO A 27 32.26 -8.28 -19.71
CA PRO A 27 31.82 -6.94 -19.36
C PRO A 27 30.53 -6.57 -20.11
N PHE A 28 30.41 -6.98 -21.37
CA PHE A 28 29.22 -6.74 -22.17
C PHE A 28 28.02 -7.51 -21.62
N LEU A 29 28.22 -8.75 -21.18
CA LEU A 29 27.19 -9.56 -20.51
C LEU A 29 26.78 -8.98 -19.16
N ILE A 30 27.72 -8.44 -18.37
CA ILE A 30 27.41 -7.73 -17.12
C ILE A 30 26.59 -6.46 -17.40
N VAL A 31 26.97 -5.66 -18.40
CA VAL A 31 26.21 -4.46 -18.77
C VAL A 31 24.84 -4.83 -19.31
N LEU A 32 24.72 -5.87 -20.14
CA LEU A 32 23.45 -6.33 -20.69
C LEU A 32 22.53 -6.87 -19.59
N THR A 33 23.07 -7.66 -18.64
CA THR A 33 22.30 -8.18 -17.50
C THR A 33 21.94 -7.08 -16.51
N ALA A 34 22.81 -6.11 -16.27
CA ALA A 34 22.50 -4.93 -15.46
C ALA A 34 21.45 -4.05 -16.13
N TYR A 35 21.54 -3.83 -17.43
CA TYR A 35 20.56 -3.07 -18.20
C TYR A 35 19.19 -3.77 -18.23
N HIS A 36 19.18 -5.09 -18.42
CA HIS A 36 17.95 -5.88 -18.35
C HIS A 36 17.39 -5.96 -16.92
N SER A 37 18.26 -6.02 -15.90
CA SER A 37 17.89 -5.92 -14.48
C SER A 37 17.29 -4.55 -14.12
N LEU A 38 17.78 -3.47 -14.74
CA LEU A 38 17.23 -2.13 -14.58
C LEU A 38 15.90 -1.95 -15.33
N GLN A 39 15.75 -2.54 -16.52
CA GLN A 39 14.45 -2.58 -17.22
C GLN A 39 13.42 -3.48 -16.54
N THR A 40 13.86 -4.48 -15.76
CA THR A 40 12.99 -5.35 -14.97
C THR A 40 12.77 -4.83 -13.54
N ASN A 41 13.43 -3.74 -13.15
CA ASN A 41 13.24 -3.12 -11.84
C ASN A 41 12.12 -2.08 -11.87
N THR A 42 11.34 -2.18 -10.81
CA THR A 42 10.00 -1.66 -10.61
C THR A 42 10.09 -0.20 -10.17
N LYS A 43 9.25 0.69 -10.69
CA LYS A 43 9.25 2.13 -10.31
C LYS A 43 9.16 2.35 -8.79
N ALA A 44 8.63 1.37 -8.07
CA ALA A 44 8.53 1.33 -6.60
C ALA A 44 9.87 1.37 -5.82
N PHE A 45 11.02 1.08 -6.44
CA PHE A 45 12.32 1.15 -5.76
C PHE A 45 13.14 2.40 -6.13
N THR A 46 12.61 3.30 -6.97
CA THR A 46 13.31 4.52 -7.34
C THR A 46 12.73 5.71 -6.56
N ARG A 47 13.59 6.36 -5.76
CA ARG A 47 13.20 7.60 -5.06
C ARG A 47 12.85 8.71 -6.05
N ALA A 48 13.39 8.67 -7.26
CA ALA A 48 13.12 9.64 -8.31
C ALA A 48 11.68 9.52 -8.85
N ASP A 49 11.23 8.30 -9.13
CA ASP A 49 9.84 8.06 -9.56
C ASP A 49 8.86 8.43 -8.44
N GLN A 50 9.18 8.06 -7.20
CA GLN A 50 8.39 8.47 -6.04
C GLN A 50 8.31 9.99 -5.90
N THR A 51 9.44 10.70 -6.04
CA THR A 51 9.46 12.17 -5.96
C THR A 51 8.61 12.80 -7.07
N THR A 52 8.66 12.23 -8.27
CA THR A 52 7.89 12.70 -9.43
C THR A 52 6.39 12.54 -9.19
N GLU A 53 5.96 11.36 -8.76
CA GLU A 53 4.56 11.05 -8.44
C GLU A 53 4.01 11.92 -7.30
N LEU A 54 4.83 12.19 -6.28
CA LEU A 54 4.46 13.09 -5.18
C LEU A 54 4.39 14.57 -5.61
N GLU A 55 5.22 14.99 -6.56
CA GLU A 55 5.20 16.33 -7.13
C GLU A 55 3.96 16.57 -8.01
N GLU A 56 3.48 15.54 -8.71
CA GLU A 56 2.20 15.62 -9.41
C GLU A 56 1.05 15.93 -8.45
N TYR A 57 0.99 15.25 -7.29
CA TYR A 57 -0.01 15.54 -6.25
C TYR A 57 0.04 16.96 -5.71
N ARG A 58 1.22 17.59 -5.64
CA ARG A 58 1.34 19.00 -5.22
C ARG A 58 0.72 19.96 -6.21
N ARG A 59 0.76 19.62 -7.50
CA ARG A 59 0.21 20.42 -8.59
C ARG A 59 -1.29 20.19 -8.80
N MET A 60 -1.84 19.11 -8.25
CA MET A 60 -3.28 18.83 -8.34
C MET A 60 -4.09 19.85 -7.53
N PRO A 61 -5.28 20.25 -8.04
CA PRO A 61 -6.20 21.09 -7.29
C PRO A 61 -6.61 20.42 -5.98
N GLN A 62 -6.26 21.02 -4.84
CA GLN A 62 -6.55 20.44 -3.53
C GLN A 62 -8.04 20.44 -3.17
N THR A 63 -8.83 21.30 -3.82
CA THR A 63 -10.28 21.40 -3.62
C THR A 63 -11.00 21.13 -4.93
N ILE A 64 -11.67 19.97 -5.01
CA ILE A 64 -12.51 19.57 -6.15
C ILE A 64 -13.90 19.26 -5.61
N LYS A 65 -14.94 19.67 -6.36
CA LYS A 65 -16.32 19.32 -6.02
C LYS A 65 -16.53 17.82 -6.23
N ALA A 66 -16.70 17.07 -5.15
CA ALA A 66 -17.11 15.68 -5.15
C ALA A 66 -18.57 15.56 -4.68
N ASP A 67 -19.38 14.74 -5.35
CA ASP A 67 -20.74 14.44 -4.92
C ASP A 67 -20.80 13.01 -4.35
N LEU A 68 -20.92 12.92 -3.03
CA LEU A 68 -20.93 11.66 -2.28
C LEU A 68 -22.31 11.30 -1.74
N ARG A 69 -23.39 11.87 -2.31
CA ARG A 69 -24.79 11.57 -1.91
C ARG A 69 -25.27 10.23 -2.45
N TYR A 70 -24.58 9.18 -2.03
CA TYR A 70 -24.85 7.78 -2.29
C TYR A 70 -24.21 6.94 -1.19
N ARG A 71 -24.59 5.67 -1.06
CA ARG A 71 -23.91 4.69 -0.21
C ARG A 71 -23.44 3.52 -1.04
N ILE A 72 -22.30 2.94 -0.67
CA ILE A 72 -21.83 1.68 -1.23
C ILE A 72 -22.29 0.55 -0.31
N GLN A 73 -22.83 -0.52 -0.88
CA GLN A 73 -23.27 -1.71 -0.14
C GLN A 73 -22.25 -2.84 -0.24
N SER A 74 -21.77 -3.08 -1.45
CA SER A 74 -20.84 -4.18 -1.74
C SER A 74 -19.98 -3.91 -2.95
N TYR A 75 -18.89 -4.66 -3.03
CA TYR A 75 -18.00 -4.74 -4.17
C TYR A 75 -17.89 -6.18 -4.65
N ASP A 76 -17.94 -6.35 -5.96
CA ASP A 76 -17.51 -7.56 -6.65
C ASP A 76 -16.31 -7.20 -7.53
N ILE A 77 -15.15 -7.74 -7.19
CA ILE A 77 -13.86 -7.38 -7.77
C ILE A 77 -13.30 -8.61 -8.48
N SER A 78 -13.10 -8.50 -9.78
CA SER A 78 -12.36 -9.50 -10.57
C SER A 78 -11.01 -8.94 -10.97
N LEU A 79 -9.93 -9.62 -10.56
CA LEU A 79 -8.55 -9.26 -10.86
C LEU A 79 -7.88 -10.41 -11.61
N HIS A 80 -7.57 -10.16 -12.88
CA HIS A 80 -6.89 -11.11 -13.78
C HIS A 80 -5.67 -10.43 -14.40
N GLY A 81 -4.47 -10.83 -13.95
CA GLY A 81 -3.23 -10.11 -14.23
C GLY A 81 -3.31 -8.66 -13.74
N SER A 82 -3.09 -7.71 -14.64
CA SER A 82 -3.24 -6.26 -14.36
C SER A 82 -4.68 -5.75 -14.56
N ARG A 83 -5.57 -6.52 -15.17
CA ARG A 83 -6.93 -6.07 -15.49
C ARG A 83 -7.82 -6.21 -14.27
N ALA A 84 -8.45 -5.10 -13.88
CA ALA A 84 -9.39 -5.02 -12.78
C ALA A 84 -10.78 -4.64 -13.32
N VAL A 85 -11.78 -5.45 -12.94
CA VAL A 85 -13.20 -5.16 -13.16
C VAL A 85 -13.87 -5.10 -11.80
N VAL A 86 -14.38 -3.94 -11.44
CA VAL A 86 -14.99 -3.69 -10.12
C VAL A 86 -16.43 -3.27 -10.28
N ARG A 87 -17.35 -4.13 -9.85
CA ARG A 87 -18.77 -3.82 -9.75
C ARG A 87 -19.11 -3.33 -8.35
N VAL A 88 -19.59 -2.10 -8.26
CA VAL A 88 -19.99 -1.41 -7.04
C VAL A 88 -21.52 -1.42 -6.95
N ALA A 89 -22.06 -2.02 -5.89
CA ALA A 89 -23.48 -1.93 -5.58
C ALA A 89 -23.77 -0.66 -4.75
N LEU A 90 -24.70 0.15 -5.23
CA LEU A 90 -25.06 1.45 -4.68
C LEU A 90 -26.45 1.41 -4.04
N SER A 91 -26.61 2.21 -3.00
CA SER A 91 -27.92 2.51 -2.40
C SER A 91 -28.03 3.99 -2.06
N GLN A 92 -29.25 4.48 -1.84
CA GLN A 92 -29.52 5.89 -1.51
C GLN A 92 -28.84 6.87 -2.49
N LEU A 93 -28.88 6.56 -3.79
CA LEU A 93 -28.29 7.38 -4.83
C LEU A 93 -29.17 8.63 -5.07
N GLU A 94 -28.75 9.75 -4.49
CA GLU A 94 -29.43 11.05 -4.52
C GLU A 94 -28.74 12.07 -5.44
N THR A 95 -27.88 11.57 -6.34
CA THR A 95 -27.19 12.37 -7.35
C THR A 95 -27.17 11.67 -8.70
N ASN A 96 -27.12 12.45 -9.77
CA ASN A 96 -26.86 11.97 -11.13
C ASN A 96 -25.37 12.09 -11.52
N ARG A 97 -24.52 12.60 -10.62
CA ARG A 97 -23.09 12.80 -10.85
C ARG A 97 -22.22 12.28 -9.69
N PRO A 98 -22.36 11.01 -9.27
CA PRO A 98 -21.57 10.49 -8.16
C PRO A 98 -20.07 10.54 -8.47
N THR A 99 -19.28 10.91 -7.47
CA THR A 99 -17.81 10.95 -7.54
C THR A 99 -17.20 9.79 -6.78
N PHE A 100 -16.21 9.12 -7.36
CA PHE A 100 -15.43 8.03 -6.77
C PHE A 100 -13.94 8.40 -6.76
N GLN A 101 -13.21 7.92 -5.77
CA GLN A 101 -11.75 7.99 -5.73
C GLN A 101 -11.17 6.70 -6.32
N LEU A 102 -10.38 6.82 -7.38
CA LEU A 102 -9.65 5.75 -8.05
C LEU A 102 -8.31 6.29 -8.54
N TYR A 103 -7.23 5.58 -8.22
CA TYR A 103 -5.87 6.08 -8.37
C TYR A 103 -5.53 6.54 -9.80
N HIS A 104 -5.09 7.80 -9.95
CA HIS A 104 -5.07 8.54 -11.22
C HIS A 104 -4.21 7.92 -12.32
N LEU A 105 -3.11 7.23 -11.96
CA LEU A 105 -2.23 6.57 -12.91
C LEU A 105 -2.82 5.27 -13.48
N TYR A 106 -3.92 4.75 -12.93
CA TYR A 106 -4.59 3.56 -13.48
C TYR A 106 -5.39 3.91 -14.72
N PRO A 107 -5.06 3.36 -15.90
CA PRO A 107 -5.84 3.58 -17.11
C PRO A 107 -7.27 3.09 -16.92
N LEU A 108 -8.23 4.02 -16.89
CA LEU A 108 -9.65 3.72 -16.75
C LEU A 108 -10.27 3.61 -18.15
N HIS A 109 -10.64 2.39 -18.53
CA HIS A 109 -11.10 2.07 -19.88
C HIS A 109 -12.58 2.39 -20.07
N SER A 110 -13.42 1.99 -19.12
CA SER A 110 -14.86 2.24 -19.18
C SER A 110 -15.50 2.25 -17.80
N ILE A 111 -16.66 2.91 -17.73
CA ILE A 111 -17.61 2.76 -16.64
C ILE A 111 -18.96 2.43 -17.25
N GLU A 112 -19.62 1.43 -16.69
CA GLU A 112 -20.96 1.00 -17.10
C GLU A 112 -21.95 1.18 -15.95
N ALA A 113 -23.15 1.66 -16.29
CA ALA A 113 -24.32 1.66 -15.41
C ALA A 113 -25.38 0.72 -16.01
N ASP A 114 -25.80 -0.29 -15.26
CA ASP A 114 -26.75 -1.32 -15.73
C ASP A 114 -26.36 -1.91 -17.10
N HIS A 115 -25.08 -2.26 -17.27
CA HIS A 115 -24.49 -2.80 -18.52
C HIS A 115 -24.49 -1.85 -19.72
N GLN A 116 -24.66 -0.55 -19.49
CA GLN A 116 -24.57 0.47 -20.54
C GLN A 116 -23.43 1.44 -20.23
N PRO A 117 -22.57 1.78 -21.21
CA PRO A 117 -21.47 2.70 -20.99
C PRO A 117 -21.99 4.10 -20.60
N VAL A 118 -21.34 4.71 -19.61
CA VAL A 118 -21.66 6.06 -19.15
C VAL A 118 -20.47 6.99 -19.31
N LYS A 119 -20.75 8.27 -19.52
CA LYS A 119 -19.70 9.30 -19.59
C LYS A 119 -19.11 9.52 -18.21
N PHE A 120 -17.83 9.81 -18.14
CA PHE A 120 -17.16 10.20 -16.91
C PHE A 120 -16.09 11.27 -17.18
N THR A 121 -15.75 12.01 -16.14
CA THR A 121 -14.64 12.97 -16.14
C THR A 121 -13.70 12.62 -15.01
N ARG A 122 -12.39 12.78 -15.21
CA ARG A 122 -11.37 12.51 -14.21
C ARG A 122 -10.61 13.79 -13.85
N ASN A 123 -10.39 14.01 -12.57
CA ASN A 123 -9.52 15.05 -12.04
C ASN A 123 -8.64 14.44 -10.95
N GLY A 124 -7.37 14.17 -11.28
CA GLY A 124 -6.50 13.34 -10.45
C GLY A 124 -7.17 12.02 -10.10
N ASP A 125 -7.18 11.68 -8.81
CA ASP A 125 -7.81 10.44 -8.33
C ASP A 125 -9.35 10.49 -8.32
N LEU A 126 -9.99 11.62 -8.64
CA LEU A 126 -11.44 11.74 -8.55
C LEU A 126 -12.10 11.51 -9.92
N VAL A 127 -13.01 10.56 -9.97
CA VAL A 127 -13.78 10.17 -11.15
C VAL A 127 -15.25 10.51 -10.92
N THR A 128 -15.78 11.45 -11.71
CA THR A 128 -17.20 11.83 -11.67
C THR A 128 -17.94 11.18 -12.82
N VAL A 129 -18.96 10.38 -12.50
CA VAL A 129 -19.73 9.58 -13.46
C VAL A 129 -21.04 10.27 -13.78
N TRP A 130 -21.42 10.35 -15.05
CA TRP A 130 -22.64 11.01 -15.51
C TRP A 130 -23.74 9.99 -15.76
N LEU A 131 -24.70 9.93 -14.86
CA LEU A 131 -25.78 8.94 -14.89
C LEU A 131 -27.00 9.50 -15.64
N PRO A 132 -27.41 8.88 -16.76
CA PRO A 132 -28.61 9.30 -17.48
C PRO A 132 -29.90 8.95 -16.72
N LYS A 133 -29.85 7.91 -15.87
CA LYS A 133 -30.94 7.44 -15.01
C LYS A 133 -30.35 6.95 -13.69
N ARG A 134 -31.20 6.84 -12.64
CA ARG A 134 -30.79 6.18 -11.39
C ARG A 134 -30.42 4.73 -11.67
N THR A 135 -29.33 4.27 -11.07
CA THR A 135 -28.85 2.90 -11.15
C THR A 135 -28.50 2.38 -9.75
N SER A 136 -28.61 1.07 -9.56
CA SER A 136 -28.14 0.39 -8.36
C SER A 136 -26.72 -0.15 -8.48
N THR A 137 -26.12 -0.15 -9.68
CA THR A 137 -24.80 -0.76 -9.89
C THR A 137 -23.96 -0.01 -10.91
N LEU A 138 -22.68 0.19 -10.58
CA LEU A 138 -21.67 0.69 -11.49
C LEU A 138 -20.54 -0.33 -11.66
N THR A 139 -20.09 -0.56 -12.88
CA THR A 139 -18.93 -1.42 -13.17
C THR A 139 -17.80 -0.57 -13.73
N PHE A 140 -16.63 -0.62 -13.09
CA PHE A 140 -15.42 0.07 -13.49
C PHE A 140 -14.45 -0.95 -14.09
N SER A 141 -13.94 -0.67 -15.29
CA SER A 141 -12.95 -1.52 -15.97
C SER A 141 -11.68 -0.71 -16.18
N TYR A 142 -10.56 -1.15 -15.58
CA TYR A 142 -9.30 -0.42 -15.60
C TYR A 142 -8.09 -1.37 -15.50
N GLU A 143 -6.90 -0.82 -15.68
CA GLU A 143 -5.64 -1.54 -15.52
C GLU A 143 -4.85 -1.04 -14.30
N ILE A 144 -4.34 -1.99 -13.52
CA ILE A 144 -3.36 -1.73 -12.48
C ILE A 144 -1.97 -1.73 -13.11
N VAL A 145 -1.27 -0.61 -12.96
CA VAL A 145 0.08 -0.40 -13.50
C VAL A 145 1.09 -0.24 -12.37
N ASP A 146 2.35 -0.53 -12.66
CA ASP A 146 3.46 -0.33 -11.71
C ASP A 146 3.69 1.16 -11.46
N THR A 147 3.53 1.60 -10.22
CA THR A 147 3.82 2.98 -9.81
C THR A 147 4.69 3.02 -8.56
N ALA A 148 5.23 4.19 -8.24
CA ALA A 148 6.04 4.34 -7.05
C ALA A 148 5.21 4.18 -5.77
N LEU A 149 3.94 4.58 -5.79
CA LEU A 149 3.04 4.44 -4.65
C LEU A 149 2.29 3.11 -4.61
N ILE A 150 2.09 2.42 -5.73
CA ILE A 150 1.47 1.09 -5.81
C ILE A 150 2.30 0.16 -6.71
N PRO A 151 3.21 -0.66 -6.12
CA PRO A 151 4.04 -1.58 -6.90
C PRO A 151 3.23 -2.69 -7.57
N TYR A 152 3.54 -2.94 -8.84
CA TYR A 152 3.07 -4.08 -9.61
C TYR A 152 4.18 -4.61 -10.51
N THR A 153 4.65 -5.86 -10.31
CA THR A 153 5.70 -6.42 -11.16
C THR A 153 5.61 -7.92 -11.26
N ASN A 154 5.55 -8.43 -12.49
CA ASN A 154 5.56 -9.87 -12.78
C ASN A 154 4.53 -10.66 -11.95
N GLY A 155 3.31 -10.12 -11.82
CA GLY A 155 2.22 -10.73 -11.04
C GLY A 155 2.35 -10.57 -9.52
N ARG A 156 3.42 -9.95 -9.02
CA ARG A 156 3.56 -9.50 -7.64
C ARG A 156 2.89 -8.15 -7.51
N ILE A 157 2.01 -8.01 -6.53
CA ILE A 157 1.21 -6.79 -6.36
C ILE A 157 0.97 -6.54 -4.89
N VAL A 158 1.02 -5.27 -4.50
CA VAL A 158 0.63 -4.84 -3.16
C VAL A 158 -0.49 -3.81 -3.25
N LEU A 159 -1.72 -4.29 -3.10
CA LEU A 159 -2.91 -3.46 -3.11
C LEU A 159 -3.35 -3.19 -1.67
N LEU A 160 -2.88 -2.10 -1.09
CA LEU A 160 -3.14 -1.77 0.31
C LEU A 160 -4.49 -1.10 0.52
N ALA A 161 -5.14 -1.40 1.64
CA ALA A 161 -6.45 -0.87 1.99
C ALA A 161 -6.51 0.65 2.11
N ASP A 162 -5.39 1.35 2.34
CA ASP A 162 -5.31 2.82 2.42
C ASP A 162 -5.09 3.50 1.05
N ARG A 163 -4.97 2.72 -0.03
CA ARG A 163 -4.79 3.23 -1.40
C ARG A 163 -6.06 3.16 -2.22
N ALA A 164 -6.20 4.05 -3.18
CA ALA A 164 -7.35 4.10 -4.08
C ALA A 164 -7.24 3.07 -5.23
N TRP A 165 -6.86 1.83 -4.93
CA TRP A 165 -6.65 0.80 -5.97
C TRP A 165 -7.96 0.24 -6.55
N TYR A 166 -9.09 0.53 -5.90
CA TYR A 166 -10.45 0.31 -6.37
C TYR A 166 -11.29 1.57 -6.12
N PRO A 167 -12.45 1.73 -6.79
CA PRO A 167 -13.29 2.92 -6.66
C PRO A 167 -13.85 3.06 -5.24
N LYS A 168 -13.42 4.07 -4.50
CA LYS A 168 -13.87 4.35 -3.12
C LYS A 168 -14.77 5.58 -3.06
N ARG A 169 -15.63 5.63 -2.04
CA ARG A 169 -16.43 6.82 -1.71
C ARG A 169 -15.58 7.80 -0.89
N ARG A 170 -14.80 8.64 -1.57
CA ARG A 170 -13.98 9.71 -0.96
C ARG A 170 -14.06 11.00 -1.76
N ALA A 171 -13.92 12.14 -1.08
CA ALA A 171 -14.02 13.47 -1.68
C ALA A 171 -12.65 14.09 -2.03
N SER A 172 -11.57 13.47 -1.58
CA SER A 172 -10.18 13.93 -1.74
C SER A 172 -9.39 13.01 -2.64
N HIS A 173 -8.24 13.48 -3.13
CA HIS A 173 -7.21 12.62 -3.70
C HIS A 173 -6.68 11.62 -2.67
N MET A 174 -6.13 10.48 -3.10
CA MET A 174 -5.64 9.45 -2.18
C MET A 174 -4.43 9.93 -1.37
N TYR A 175 -3.69 10.91 -1.90
CA TYR A 175 -2.57 11.56 -1.25
C TYR A 175 -2.75 13.07 -1.27
N GLN A 176 -2.39 13.73 -0.17
CA GLN A 176 -2.36 15.18 -0.04
C GLN A 176 -0.99 15.65 0.44
N ALA A 177 -0.47 16.68 -0.23
CA ALA A 177 0.72 17.39 0.19
C ALA A 177 0.32 18.65 0.96
N TYR A 178 1.04 18.92 2.04
CA TYR A 178 0.82 20.03 2.95
C TYR A 178 2.08 20.89 2.98
N GLU A 179 1.91 22.19 2.70
CA GLU A 179 2.95 23.19 2.89
C GLU A 179 2.89 23.72 4.32
N TYR A 180 4.03 23.84 4.97
CA TYR A 180 4.17 24.50 6.27
C TYR A 180 5.50 25.24 6.36
N GLN A 181 5.61 26.18 7.29
CA GLN A 181 6.86 26.92 7.51
C GLN A 181 7.61 26.35 8.73
N VAL A 182 8.91 26.13 8.56
CA VAL A 182 9.83 25.74 9.63
C VAL A 182 10.98 26.74 9.64
N ALA A 183 11.14 27.48 10.74
CA ALA A 183 12.23 28.45 10.92
C ALA A 183 12.39 29.44 9.73
N GLY A 184 11.27 29.91 9.17
CA GLY A 184 11.27 30.83 8.01
C GLY A 184 11.48 30.16 6.64
N THR A 185 11.68 28.85 6.58
CA THR A 185 11.80 28.07 5.34
C THR A 185 10.51 27.28 5.04
N ARG A 186 10.14 27.18 3.76
CA ARG A 186 9.01 26.35 3.31
C ARG A 186 9.41 24.89 3.37
N ALA A 187 8.61 24.09 4.07
CA ALA A 187 8.72 22.65 4.17
C ALA A 187 7.44 22.00 3.64
N TRP A 188 7.57 20.77 3.15
CA TRP A 188 6.48 19.99 2.61
C TRP A 188 6.40 18.65 3.32
N ASP A 189 5.20 18.28 3.73
CA ASP A 189 4.87 16.96 4.25
C ASP A 189 3.69 16.43 3.42
N GLY A 190 3.38 15.14 3.53
CA GLY A 190 2.22 14.59 2.90
C GLY A 190 1.69 13.36 3.62
N ALA A 191 0.48 12.98 3.29
CA ALA A 191 -0.14 11.80 3.86
C ALA A 191 -1.16 11.22 2.90
N PHE A 192 -1.34 9.90 2.99
CA PHE A 192 -2.53 9.27 2.46
C PHE A 192 -3.75 9.79 3.20
N THR A 193 -4.82 10.05 2.45
CA THR A 193 -6.03 10.68 2.98
C THR A 193 -7.06 9.69 3.45
N ASP A 194 -6.89 8.40 3.12
CA ASP A 194 -7.85 7.38 3.53
C ASP A 194 -7.79 7.19 5.05
N GLN A 195 -8.97 7.16 5.66
CA GLN A 195 -9.16 6.97 7.09
C GLN A 195 -10.14 5.83 7.29
N PHE A 196 -9.76 4.84 8.10
CA PHE A 196 -10.62 3.70 8.44
C PHE A 196 -11.62 4.12 9.52
N VAL A 197 -12.70 4.78 9.10
CA VAL A 197 -13.73 5.30 10.01
C VAL A 197 -14.42 4.12 10.72
N PRO A 198 -14.62 4.14 12.04
CA PRO A 198 -15.07 2.98 12.85
C PRO A 198 -16.42 2.32 12.48
N ASN A 199 -17.14 2.79 11.46
CA ASN A 199 -18.47 2.30 11.08
C ASN A 199 -18.63 2.05 9.57
N GLU A 200 -17.56 2.20 8.78
CA GLU A 200 -17.61 1.92 7.35
C GLU A 200 -17.36 0.42 7.14
N THR A 201 -18.35 -0.34 6.67
CA THR A 201 -18.18 -1.77 6.38
C THR A 201 -18.94 -2.14 5.12
N TYR A 202 -18.28 -2.87 4.23
CA TYR A 202 -18.82 -3.33 2.97
C TYR A 202 -18.72 -4.84 2.85
N THR A 203 -19.61 -5.43 2.06
CA THR A 203 -19.45 -6.82 1.64
C THR A 203 -18.56 -6.87 0.42
N PHE A 204 -17.48 -7.64 0.49
CA PHE A 204 -16.54 -7.84 -0.62
C PHE A 204 -16.65 -9.27 -1.14
N THR A 205 -16.62 -9.42 -2.46
CA THR A 205 -16.32 -10.66 -3.16
C THR A 205 -15.16 -10.38 -4.11
N LEU A 206 -14.08 -11.13 -4.00
CA LEU A 206 -12.91 -11.01 -4.86
C LEU A 206 -12.65 -12.32 -5.58
N ASN A 207 -12.60 -12.26 -6.90
CA ASN A 207 -12.09 -13.31 -7.77
C ASN A 207 -10.70 -12.87 -8.25
N VAL A 208 -9.67 -13.57 -7.80
CA VAL A 208 -8.27 -13.20 -8.05
C VAL A 208 -7.55 -14.42 -8.61
N ASP A 209 -6.83 -14.24 -9.71
CA ASP A 209 -5.99 -15.29 -10.27
C ASP A 209 -4.69 -15.50 -9.47
N GLY A 210 -4.13 -16.72 -9.56
CA GLY A 210 -2.86 -17.07 -8.95
C GLY A 210 -2.86 -17.08 -7.42
N ASP A 211 -1.67 -17.24 -6.85
CA ASP A 211 -1.49 -17.37 -5.41
C ASP A 211 -1.48 -16.01 -4.72
N VAL A 212 -2.34 -15.89 -3.71
CA VAL A 212 -2.46 -14.70 -2.85
C VAL A 212 -1.73 -15.01 -1.54
N LEU A 213 -0.73 -14.20 -1.23
CA LEU A 213 0.02 -14.29 0.01
C LEU A 213 -0.81 -13.77 1.20
N PHE A 214 -1.55 -12.67 1.01
CA PHE A 214 -2.40 -12.12 2.06
C PHE A 214 -3.65 -11.46 1.48
N CYS A 215 -4.78 -11.72 2.13
CA CYS A 215 -6.00 -10.94 1.99
C CYS A 215 -6.68 -10.84 3.36
N ASN A 216 -7.11 -9.64 3.74
CA ASN A 216 -7.83 -9.46 5.01
C ASN A 216 -9.23 -10.11 4.96
N VAL A 217 -9.83 -10.22 3.76
CA VAL A 217 -11.09 -10.93 3.51
C VAL A 217 -10.83 -12.45 3.47
N PRO A 218 -11.64 -13.29 4.13
CA PRO A 218 -11.39 -14.73 4.17
C PRO A 218 -11.68 -15.43 2.84
N LYS A 219 -10.89 -16.47 2.53
CA LYS A 219 -11.11 -17.35 1.36
C LYS A 219 -12.32 -18.27 1.60
N ARG A 220 -13.22 -18.37 0.61
CA ARG A 220 -14.44 -19.20 0.61
C ARG A 220 -14.56 -19.90 -0.75
N GLY A 221 -14.06 -21.13 -0.84
CA GLY A 221 -13.96 -21.84 -2.11
C GLY A 221 -12.91 -21.20 -3.02
N THR A 222 -13.32 -20.79 -4.21
CA THR A 222 -12.44 -20.16 -5.23
C THR A 222 -12.32 -18.64 -5.10
N VAL A 223 -13.12 -18.01 -4.25
CA VAL A 223 -13.16 -16.54 -4.09
C VAL A 223 -12.83 -16.13 -2.66
N TYR A 224 -12.44 -14.87 -2.47
CA TYR A 224 -12.37 -14.24 -1.14
C TYR A 224 -13.68 -13.51 -0.88
N ARG A 225 -14.38 -13.83 0.21
CA ARG A 225 -15.69 -13.25 0.49
C ARG A 225 -15.91 -12.98 1.98
N GLY A 226 -16.31 -11.76 2.31
CA GLY A 226 -16.55 -11.36 3.69
C GLY A 226 -16.88 -9.87 3.82
N LYS A 227 -17.05 -9.43 5.06
CA LYS A 227 -17.23 -8.01 5.39
C LYS A 227 -15.90 -7.42 5.84
N ALA A 228 -15.57 -6.23 5.35
CA ALA A 228 -14.38 -5.48 5.75
C ALA A 228 -14.64 -3.98 5.59
N GLN A 229 -13.81 -3.14 6.22
CA GLN A 229 -13.86 -1.68 6.01
C GLN A 229 -13.28 -1.31 4.64
N ALA A 230 -12.20 -1.98 4.26
CA ALA A 230 -11.50 -1.86 2.99
C ALA A 230 -10.70 -3.15 2.74
N VAL A 231 -10.20 -3.34 1.53
CA VAL A 231 -9.46 -4.56 1.17
C VAL A 231 -7.98 -4.30 0.97
N THR A 232 -7.17 -5.14 1.61
CA THR A 232 -5.76 -5.34 1.31
C THR A 232 -5.59 -6.69 0.60
N LEU A 233 -4.85 -6.68 -0.50
CA LEU A 233 -4.49 -7.87 -1.27
C LEU A 233 -3.01 -7.82 -1.61
N ILE A 234 -2.28 -8.86 -1.23
CA ILE A 234 -0.85 -8.99 -1.50
C ILE A 234 -0.61 -10.30 -2.23
N LYS A 235 -0.01 -10.22 -3.41
CA LYS A 235 0.49 -11.37 -4.18
C LYS A 235 2.00 -11.23 -4.31
N GLY A 236 2.73 -12.31 -4.07
CA GLY A 236 4.18 -12.31 -4.17
C GLY A 236 4.83 -13.32 -3.23
N GLN A 237 6.14 -13.20 -3.10
CA GLN A 237 6.93 -14.06 -2.22
C GLN A 237 6.86 -13.54 -0.78
N GLY A 238 6.61 -14.44 0.15
CA GLY A 238 6.56 -14.18 1.57
C GLY A 238 6.20 -15.43 2.33
N HIS A 239 6.10 -15.31 3.64
CA HIS A 239 5.74 -16.40 4.53
C HIS A 239 4.58 -15.99 5.42
N GLN A 240 3.86 -17.00 5.89
CA GLN A 240 2.82 -16.87 6.89
C GLN A 240 3.18 -17.70 8.11
N LEU A 241 2.96 -17.12 9.29
CA LEU A 241 3.13 -17.76 10.59
C LEU A 241 1.86 -17.55 11.39
N VAL A 242 1.41 -18.57 12.09
CA VAL A 242 0.35 -18.43 13.10
C VAL A 242 0.99 -18.63 14.46
N ASP A 243 0.87 -17.63 15.33
CA ASP A 243 1.40 -17.67 16.69
C ASP A 243 0.43 -16.98 17.66
N GLN A 244 0.08 -17.66 18.75
CA GLN A 244 -0.81 -17.13 19.82
C GLN A 244 -2.13 -16.49 19.31
N GLY A 245 -2.70 -17.02 18.22
CA GLY A 245 -3.93 -16.50 17.61
C GLY A 245 -3.72 -15.33 16.64
N TYR A 246 -2.48 -14.89 16.42
CA TYR A 246 -2.09 -13.94 15.39
C TYR A 246 -1.75 -14.65 14.08
N GLU A 247 -2.27 -14.13 12.97
CA GLU A 247 -1.91 -14.50 11.61
C GLU A 247 -0.91 -13.46 11.07
N ILE A 248 0.34 -13.87 10.90
CA ILE A 248 1.46 -12.98 10.59
C ILE A 248 1.95 -13.26 9.19
N THR A 249 1.88 -12.27 8.32
CA THR A 249 2.49 -12.30 6.99
C THR A 249 3.77 -11.46 7.00
N TYR A 250 4.86 -11.97 6.43
CA TYR A 250 6.15 -11.26 6.44
C TYR A 250 7.01 -11.58 5.20
N PRO A 251 8.03 -10.75 4.89
CA PRO A 251 8.91 -10.95 3.74
C PRO A 251 9.69 -12.27 3.81
N ALA A 252 9.93 -12.90 2.65
CA ALA A 252 10.57 -14.22 2.59
C ALA A 252 12.04 -14.23 3.06
N ASP A 253 12.70 -13.08 3.04
CA ASP A 253 14.10 -12.88 3.42
C ASP A 253 14.30 -12.61 4.91
N TRP A 254 13.24 -12.63 5.72
CA TRP A 254 13.34 -12.40 7.17
C TRP A 254 13.56 -13.73 7.92
N PRO A 255 14.74 -13.95 8.52
CA PRO A 255 15.08 -15.24 9.15
C PRO A 255 14.42 -15.41 10.54
N HIS A 256 14.28 -16.61 11.07
CA HIS A 256 13.89 -16.84 12.50
C HIS A 256 12.61 -16.10 12.96
N MET A 257 11.61 -15.89 12.10
CA MET A 257 10.42 -15.12 12.48
C MET A 257 9.56 -15.78 13.55
N ALA A 258 9.56 -17.12 13.62
CA ALA A 258 8.89 -17.87 14.69
C ALA A 258 9.45 -17.54 16.09
N GLU A 259 10.74 -17.23 16.19
CA GLU A 259 11.39 -16.88 17.47
C GLU A 259 11.17 -15.40 17.83
N ARG A 260 11.05 -14.52 16.83
CA ARG A 260 11.01 -13.05 17.01
C ARG A 260 9.59 -12.50 17.15
N ALA A 261 8.64 -13.09 16.44
CA ALA A 261 7.25 -12.64 16.39
C ALA A 261 6.59 -12.54 17.79
N PRO A 262 6.70 -13.54 18.70
CA PRO A 262 6.03 -13.48 20.00
C PRO A 262 6.43 -12.24 20.82
N THR A 263 7.74 -11.97 20.90
CA THR A 263 8.27 -10.81 21.65
C THR A 263 7.79 -9.49 21.08
N VAL A 264 7.77 -9.37 19.74
CA VAL A 264 7.35 -8.14 19.05
C VAL A 264 5.86 -7.91 19.22
N ILE A 265 5.04 -8.94 19.05
CA ILE A 265 3.59 -8.86 19.25
C ILE A 265 3.28 -8.47 20.68
N HIS A 266 3.91 -9.11 21.67
CA HIS A 266 3.72 -8.77 23.07
C HIS A 266 4.02 -7.29 23.36
N GLN A 267 5.11 -6.77 22.79
CA GLN A 267 5.45 -5.35 22.92
C GLN A 267 4.41 -4.45 22.23
N MET A 268 3.94 -4.82 21.03
CA MET A 268 2.89 -4.07 20.32
C MET A 268 1.57 -4.04 21.12
N GLU A 269 1.16 -5.16 21.70
CA GLU A 269 -0.02 -5.25 22.57
C GLU A 269 0.13 -4.39 23.84
N LYS A 270 1.29 -4.46 24.50
CA LYS A 270 1.60 -3.66 25.68
C LYS A 270 1.54 -2.16 25.34
N THR A 271 2.21 -1.75 24.27
CA THR A 271 2.20 -0.38 23.78
C THR A 271 0.79 0.07 23.41
N PHE A 272 0.01 -0.75 22.71
CA PHE A 272 -1.36 -0.42 22.34
C PHE A 272 -2.25 -0.20 23.58
N ARG A 273 -2.14 -1.07 24.60
CA ARG A 273 -2.86 -0.89 25.87
C ARG A 273 -2.48 0.41 26.57
N HIS A 274 -1.20 0.80 26.55
CA HIS A 274 -0.79 2.09 27.12
C HIS A 274 -1.36 3.29 26.34
N VAL A 275 -1.43 3.19 25.01
CA VAL A 275 -2.06 4.23 24.17
C VAL A 275 -3.55 4.38 24.51
N GLN A 276 -4.27 3.28 24.69
CA GLN A 276 -5.69 3.29 25.06
C GLN A 276 -5.96 3.97 26.42
N GLN A 277 -4.97 4.03 27.32
CA GLN A 277 -5.11 4.72 28.61
C GLN A 277 -5.08 6.24 28.49
N ILE A 278 -4.50 6.79 27.41
CA ILE A 278 -4.31 8.25 27.26
C ILE A 278 -5.10 8.85 26.11
N ALA A 279 -5.62 8.04 25.19
CA ALA A 279 -6.34 8.51 24.01
C ALA A 279 -7.41 7.51 23.56
N SER A 280 -8.51 8.05 23.00
CA SER A 280 -9.50 7.25 22.29
C SER A 280 -8.90 6.73 20.98
N THR A 281 -8.90 5.42 20.81
CA THR A 281 -8.38 4.74 19.62
C THR A 281 -9.50 4.46 18.62
N ALA A 282 -9.16 4.42 17.34
CA ALA A 282 -10.07 4.08 16.25
C ALA A 282 -10.47 2.60 16.30
N VAL A 283 -9.57 1.73 16.77
CA VAL A 283 -9.78 0.29 16.90
C VAL A 283 -9.82 -0.10 18.38
N SER A 284 -10.61 -1.11 18.74
CA SER A 284 -10.76 -1.54 20.15
C SER A 284 -9.62 -2.44 20.64
N SER A 285 -8.92 -3.10 19.74
CA SER A 285 -7.86 -4.08 20.02
C SER A 285 -6.84 -4.09 18.89
N LEU A 286 -5.62 -4.55 19.17
CA LEU A 286 -4.65 -4.85 18.13
C LEU A 286 -5.24 -5.92 17.19
N PRO A 287 -5.31 -5.70 15.87
CA PRO A 287 -5.81 -6.71 14.94
C PRO A 287 -4.97 -7.98 14.96
N ASN A 288 -5.62 -9.14 14.88
CA ASN A 288 -4.93 -10.43 14.91
C ASN A 288 -4.23 -10.77 13.58
N LYS A 289 -4.61 -10.13 12.47
CA LYS A 289 -3.90 -10.23 11.20
C LYS A 289 -2.86 -9.12 11.08
N ILE A 290 -1.58 -9.48 11.03
CA ILE A 290 -0.48 -8.53 10.94
C ILE A 290 0.34 -8.82 9.68
N VAL A 291 0.52 -7.81 8.84
CA VAL A 291 1.43 -7.85 7.70
C VAL A 291 2.64 -7.00 8.04
N PHE A 292 3.79 -7.64 8.21
CA PHE A 292 5.07 -6.95 8.27
C PHE A 292 5.60 -6.69 6.87
N SER A 293 6.24 -5.55 6.69
CA SER A 293 6.90 -5.20 5.43
C SER A 293 8.15 -4.38 5.68
N SER A 294 9.14 -4.55 4.80
CA SER A 294 10.33 -3.71 4.72
C SER A 294 10.25 -2.81 3.50
N SER A 295 10.37 -1.48 3.71
CA SER A 295 10.47 -0.48 2.63
C SER A 295 9.21 -0.34 1.75
N GLY A 296 8.96 0.87 1.23
CA GLY A 296 7.94 1.14 0.19
C GLY A 296 6.46 1.17 0.62
N LEU A 297 6.05 0.38 1.62
CA LEU A 297 4.63 0.31 2.04
C LEU A 297 4.27 1.32 3.14
N SER A 298 3.07 1.89 3.08
CA SER A 298 2.54 2.66 4.21
C SER A 298 2.19 1.74 5.37
N SER A 299 2.34 2.23 6.61
CA SER A 299 1.77 1.57 7.78
C SER A 299 0.37 2.09 8.01
N PHE A 300 -0.58 1.20 8.27
CA PHE A 300 -1.95 1.58 8.64
C PHE A 300 -2.63 0.48 9.46
N MET A 301 -3.67 0.86 10.20
CA MET A 301 -4.42 -0.05 11.07
C MET A 301 -5.93 0.08 10.77
N ALA A 302 -6.53 -1.03 10.36
CA ALA A 302 -7.97 -1.21 10.27
C ALA A 302 -8.44 -2.14 11.41
N HIS A 303 -9.75 -2.36 11.57
CA HIS A 303 -10.26 -3.24 12.62
C HIS A 303 -9.86 -4.71 12.44
N ASP A 304 -9.63 -5.14 11.20
CA ASP A 304 -9.43 -6.54 10.82
C ASP A 304 -7.96 -6.88 10.52
N HIS A 305 -7.10 -5.89 10.26
CA HIS A 305 -5.68 -6.11 10.05
C HIS A 305 -4.82 -4.87 10.27
N LEU A 306 -3.54 -5.13 10.54
CA LEU A 306 -2.47 -4.15 10.64
C LEU A 306 -1.45 -4.38 9.52
N VAL A 307 -1.10 -3.34 8.78
CA VAL A 307 0.12 -3.33 7.95
C VAL A 307 1.17 -2.48 8.66
N TYR A 308 2.30 -3.09 9.01
CA TYR A 308 3.37 -2.48 9.77
C TYR A 308 4.66 -2.45 8.95
N ASN A 309 5.08 -1.26 8.53
CA ASN A 309 6.36 -1.06 7.86
C ASN A 309 7.45 -0.76 8.89
N THR A 310 8.52 -1.54 8.84
CA THR A 310 9.67 -1.44 9.75
C THR A 310 10.78 -0.51 9.27
N ASN A 311 10.61 0.17 8.13
CA ASN A 311 11.59 1.09 7.54
C ASN A 311 12.99 0.45 7.44
N PHE A 312 13.14 -0.53 6.54
CA PHE A 312 14.38 -1.20 6.13
C PHE A 312 14.92 -2.32 7.04
N PHE A 313 14.49 -2.42 8.30
CA PHE A 313 14.99 -3.45 9.22
C PHE A 313 13.96 -4.55 9.46
N SER A 314 14.40 -5.77 9.77
CA SER A 314 13.47 -6.80 10.25
C SER A 314 12.99 -6.49 11.68
N ILE A 315 11.83 -6.99 12.09
CA ILE A 315 11.40 -6.81 13.48
C ILE A 315 12.39 -7.43 14.48
N GLY A 316 12.59 -6.78 15.62
CA GLY A 316 13.45 -7.26 16.72
C GLY A 316 14.95 -6.97 16.56
N THR A 317 15.41 -6.36 15.47
CA THR A 317 16.77 -5.80 15.38
C THR A 317 16.76 -4.36 15.91
N TYR A 318 17.67 -4.05 16.85
CA TYR A 318 17.86 -2.81 17.64
C TYR A 318 17.24 -1.48 17.09
N HIS A 319 16.67 -0.66 18.01
CA HIS A 319 16.04 0.68 17.86
C HIS A 319 14.50 0.81 17.82
N MET A 320 13.72 -0.13 18.35
CA MET A 320 12.25 -0.10 18.14
C MET A 320 11.37 0.44 19.27
N GLU A 321 11.82 0.61 20.52
CA GLU A 321 10.88 0.97 21.60
C GLU A 321 10.19 2.33 21.38
N ARG A 322 10.96 3.37 21.03
CA ARG A 322 10.38 4.68 20.66
C ARG A 322 9.51 4.59 19.42
N ASP A 323 9.95 3.80 18.42
CA ASP A 323 9.24 3.63 17.15
C ASP A 323 7.87 2.96 17.38
N TYR A 324 7.78 1.98 18.28
CA TYR A 324 6.51 1.34 18.62
C TYR A 324 5.50 2.32 19.21
N TYR A 325 5.88 3.13 20.20
CA TYR A 325 4.94 4.07 20.81
C TYR A 325 4.47 5.13 19.82
N GLU A 326 5.41 5.76 19.10
CA GLU A 326 5.04 6.79 18.14
C GLU A 326 4.18 6.22 17.00
N LYS A 327 4.58 5.09 16.40
CA LYS A 327 3.79 4.46 15.33
C LYS A 327 2.44 4.00 15.84
N MET A 328 2.37 3.35 17.00
CA MET A 328 1.10 2.88 17.52
C MET A 328 0.14 4.04 17.80
N LEU A 329 0.63 5.15 18.36
CA LEU A 329 -0.16 6.37 18.50
C LEU A 329 -0.68 6.86 17.14
N ARG A 330 0.19 6.99 16.14
CA ARG A 330 -0.18 7.48 14.80
C ARG A 330 -1.16 6.55 14.08
N LEU A 331 -1.06 5.25 14.28
CA LEU A 331 -1.88 4.22 13.63
C LEU A 331 -3.25 4.07 14.29
N SER A 332 -3.32 4.24 15.62
CA SER A 332 -4.53 3.94 16.39
C SER A 332 -5.31 5.17 16.82
N VAL A 333 -4.69 6.35 16.93
CA VAL A 333 -5.37 7.57 17.39
C VAL A 333 -5.74 8.44 16.18
N PRO A 334 -7.04 8.70 15.93
CA PRO A 334 -7.44 9.60 14.87
C PRO A 334 -6.86 11.01 15.06
N PRO A 335 -6.37 11.67 13.98
CA PRO A 335 -5.89 13.03 14.08
C PRO A 335 -7.00 14.00 14.51
N LYS A 336 -6.69 14.87 15.49
CA LYS A 336 -7.58 15.92 15.98
C LYS A 336 -6.84 17.27 15.97
N GLY A 337 -7.54 18.34 15.58
CA GLY A 337 -6.95 19.68 15.49
C GLY A 337 -6.06 19.86 14.25
N SER A 338 -5.18 20.86 14.28
CA SER A 338 -4.23 21.09 13.18
C SER A 338 -3.16 20.01 13.13
N ARG A 339 -2.59 19.73 11.95
CA ARG A 339 -1.51 18.74 11.78
C ARG A 339 -0.29 19.04 12.68
N ILE A 340 0.02 20.32 12.89
CA ILE A 340 1.09 20.76 13.80
C ILE A 340 0.76 20.37 15.24
N MET A 341 -0.43 20.71 15.74
CA MET A 341 -0.84 20.35 17.10
C MET A 341 -0.90 18.83 17.30
N TYR A 342 -1.41 18.10 16.31
CA TYR A 342 -1.43 16.65 16.35
C TYR A 342 -0.01 16.06 16.45
N ASN A 343 0.92 16.54 15.62
CA ASN A 343 2.31 16.07 15.66
C ASN A 343 3.02 16.42 16.98
N GLU A 344 2.80 17.60 17.55
CA GLU A 344 3.32 17.98 18.86
C GLU A 344 2.74 17.10 19.97
N TRP A 345 1.44 16.82 19.92
CA TRP A 345 0.79 15.92 20.87
C TRP A 345 1.36 14.50 20.77
N ILE A 346 1.53 13.96 19.57
CA ILE A 346 2.18 12.65 19.35
C ILE A 346 3.58 12.62 19.97
N SER A 347 4.39 13.67 19.75
CA SER A 347 5.75 13.77 20.30
C SER A 347 5.76 13.81 21.84
N LEU A 348 4.88 14.59 22.46
CA LEU A 348 4.75 14.68 23.92
C LEU A 348 4.22 13.37 24.52
N ALA A 349 3.17 12.79 23.93
CA ALA A 349 2.58 11.53 24.37
C ALA A 349 3.58 10.37 24.28
N THR A 350 4.36 10.30 23.19
CA THR A 350 5.43 9.30 23.04
C THR A 350 6.45 9.40 24.17
N ARG A 351 6.95 10.61 24.46
CA ARG A 351 7.91 10.84 25.56
C ARG A 351 7.35 10.43 26.91
N TRP A 352 6.10 10.79 27.19
CA TRP A 352 5.43 10.43 28.43
C TRP A 352 5.24 8.90 28.58
N LEU A 353 4.83 8.22 27.51
CA LEU A 353 4.65 6.77 27.50
C LEU A 353 5.96 6.01 27.73
N MET A 354 7.07 6.51 27.17
CA MET A 354 8.40 5.94 27.38
C MET A 354 8.90 6.12 28.81
N GLN A 355 8.51 7.19 29.51
CA GLN A 355 8.88 7.41 30.92
C GLN A 355 8.15 6.50 31.91
N LYS A 356 7.08 5.82 31.47
CA LYS A 356 6.30 4.88 32.28
C LYS A 356 6.79 3.42 32.19
N GLN A 357 7.78 3.13 31.36
CA GLN A 357 8.48 1.84 31.34
C GLN A 357 9.44 1.75 32.53
#